data_AF-A0A6N4SN25-F1
#
_entry.id   AF-A0A6N4SN25-F1
#
_cell.length_a   1.000
_cell.length_b   1.000
_cell.length_c   1.000
_cell.angle_alpha   90.00
_cell.angle_beta   90.00
_cell.angle_gamma   90.00
#
_symmetry.space_group_name_H-M   'P 1'
#
loop_
_entity.id
_entity.type
_entity.pdbx_description
1 polymer ?
#
loop_
_entity_poly.entity_id
_entity_poly.type
_entity_poly.pdbx_seq_one_letter_code
_entity_poly.pdbx_strand_id
1 'polypeptide(L)'
;MNIILLLYGLFLISCGIISVIFIGPKAKTALISGGTSGLVAILTGYFYSYQNSFLSIAAILIPFALFIVFAWRSTKTFLRLIELIWTKDANTNAKAIAFLIISLMAIVSIFTFAVQLTQYVNLLVL
;
A
#
# COMPACT_ATOMS: atom_id res chain seq x y z
N MET A 1 -8.11 -9.67 -17.21
CA MET A 1 -6.97 -9.50 -16.28
C MET A 1 -6.75 -8.03 -15.99
N ASN A 2 -6.74 -7.63 -14.72
CA ASN A 2 -6.69 -6.21 -14.33
C ASN A 2 -5.23 -5.77 -14.10
N ILE A 3 -4.57 -5.25 -15.14
CA ILE A 3 -3.14 -4.89 -15.13
C ILE A 3 -2.79 -3.90 -14.02
N ILE A 4 -3.70 -2.99 -13.69
CA ILE A 4 -3.50 -1.95 -12.66
C ILE A 4 -3.29 -2.56 -11.27
N LEU A 5 -4.07 -3.58 -10.90
CA LEU A 5 -3.93 -4.31 -9.62
C LEU A 5 -2.62 -5.09 -9.55
N LEU A 6 -2.19 -5.66 -10.68
CA LEU A 6 -0.95 -6.41 -10.76
C LEU A 6 0.26 -5.48 -10.60
N LEU A 7 0.26 -4.34 -11.30
CA LEU A 7 1.28 -3.29 -11.17
C LEU A 7 1.33 -2.71 -9.74
N TYR A 8 0.15 -2.46 -9.16
CA TYR A 8 0.03 -2.00 -7.78
C TYR A 8 0.58 -3.00 -6.77
N GLY A 9 0.27 -4.29 -6.91
CA GLY A 9 0.79 -5.33 -6.03
C GLY A 9 2.31 -5.47 -6.13
N LEU A 10 2.86 -5.39 -7.35
CA LEU A 10 4.30 -5.41 -7.60
C LEU A 10 5.01 -4.20 -6.99
N PHE A 11 4.38 -3.01 -7.08
CA PHE A 11 4.83 -1.79 -6.42
C PHE A 11 4.84 -1.93 -4.88
N LEU A 12 3.79 -2.50 -4.27
CA LEU A 12 3.76 -2.72 -2.83
C LEU A 12 4.86 -3.68 -2.35
N ILE A 13 5.13 -4.73 -3.12
CA ILE A 13 6.18 -5.70 -2.82
C ILE A 13 7.57 -5.04 -2.90
N SER A 14 7.86 -4.31 -3.99
CA SER A 14 9.15 -3.64 -4.14
C SER A 14 9.38 -2.59 -3.05
N CYS A 15 8.33 -1.83 -2.71
CA CYS A 15 8.35 -0.84 -1.65
C CYS A 15 8.57 -1.50 -0.26
N GLY A 16 7.99 -2.68 -0.04
CA GLY A 16 8.26 -3.52 1.14
C GLY A 16 9.73 -3.97 1.24
N ILE A 17 10.32 -4.44 0.13
CA ILE A 17 11.73 -4.86 0.06
C ILE A 17 12.67 -3.68 0.35
N ILE A 18 12.44 -2.53 -0.29
CA ILE A 18 13.23 -1.30 -0.10
C ILE A 18 13.20 -0.88 1.38
N SER A 19 12.05 -1.01 2.06
CA SER A 19 11.95 -0.67 3.49
C SER A 19 12.88 -1.50 4.37
N VAL A 20 13.08 -2.80 4.06
CA VAL A 20 13.97 -3.68 4.85
C VAL A 20 15.43 -3.35 4.62
N ILE A 21 15.79 -3.00 3.38
CA ILE A 21 17.17 -2.61 3.04
C ILE A 21 17.58 -1.34 3.81
N PHE A 22 16.69 -0.35 3.92
CA PHE A 22 16.99 0.93 4.56
C PHE A 22 16.81 0.96 6.09
N ILE A 23 15.87 0.17 6.66
CA ILE A 23 15.52 0.23 8.09
C ILE A 23 16.01 -1.02 8.87
N GLY A 24 16.41 -2.08 8.16
CA GLY A 24 16.87 -3.33 8.76
C GLY A 24 15.75 -4.15 9.42
N PRO A 25 16.08 -5.08 10.34
CA PRO A 25 15.12 -6.04 10.92
C PRO A 25 13.99 -5.40 11.75
N LYS A 26 14.09 -4.10 12.07
CA LYS A 26 13.00 -3.33 12.71
C LYS A 26 11.81 -3.08 11.76
N ALA A 27 11.98 -3.25 10.45
CA ALA A 27 10.93 -3.08 9.44
C ALA A 27 10.18 -4.38 9.08
N LYS A 28 10.33 -5.48 9.84
CA LYS A 28 9.62 -6.74 9.59
C LYS A 28 8.11 -6.56 9.40
N THR A 29 7.48 -5.68 10.17
CA THR A 29 6.05 -5.39 10.04
C THR A 29 5.70 -4.64 8.76
N ALA A 30 6.60 -3.82 8.19
CA ALA A 30 6.37 -3.13 6.91
C ALA A 30 6.54 -4.09 5.73
N LEU A 31 7.53 -4.98 5.78
CA LEU A 31 7.70 -6.05 4.79
C LEU A 31 6.50 -7.00 4.78
N ILE A 32 6.06 -7.44 5.97
CA ILE A 32 4.92 -8.35 6.06
C ILE A 32 3.66 -7.67 5.53
N SER A 33 3.34 -6.44 5.95
CA SER A 33 2.11 -5.81 5.46
C SER A 33 2.18 -5.45 3.98
N GLY A 34 3.30 -4.92 3.48
CA GLY A 34 3.47 -4.57 2.05
C GLY A 34 3.52 -5.80 1.15
N GLY A 35 4.19 -6.86 1.60
CA GLY A 35 4.31 -8.13 0.88
C GLY A 35 2.99 -8.90 0.83
N THR A 36 2.29 -9.06 1.97
CA THR A 36 1.00 -9.77 2.00
C THR A 36 -0.07 -9.01 1.26
N SER A 37 -0.16 -7.69 1.43
CA SER A 37 -1.12 -6.87 0.69
C SER A 37 -0.85 -6.84 -0.81
N GLY A 38 0.43 -6.81 -1.22
CA GLY A 38 0.81 -6.90 -2.63
C GLY A 38 0.44 -8.26 -3.26
N LEU A 39 0.66 -9.36 -2.54
CA LEU A 39 0.22 -10.70 -2.95
C LEU A 39 -1.31 -10.78 -3.10
N VAL A 40 -2.06 -10.24 -2.14
CA VAL A 40 -3.53 -10.18 -2.20
C VAL A 40 -4.01 -9.36 -3.40
N ALA A 41 -3.35 -8.24 -3.70
CA ALA A 41 -3.67 -7.42 -4.88
C ALA A 41 -3.40 -8.17 -6.20
N ILE A 42 -2.29 -8.90 -6.31
CA ILE A 42 -1.97 -9.73 -7.48
C ILE A 42 -2.98 -10.86 -7.65
N LEU A 43 -3.30 -11.58 -6.56
CA LEU A 43 -4.31 -12.64 -6.57
C LEU A 43 -5.66 -12.11 -7.02
N THR A 44 -6.08 -10.95 -6.52
CA THR A 44 -7.37 -10.35 -6.89
C THR A 44 -7.38 -9.89 -8.36
N GLY A 45 -6.27 -9.33 -8.86
CA GLY A 45 -6.11 -8.96 -10.27
C GLY A 45 -6.11 -10.16 -11.23
N TYR A 46 -5.59 -11.31 -10.78
CA TYR A 46 -5.63 -12.57 -11.53
C TYR A 46 -7.03 -13.19 -11.55
N PHE A 47 -7.68 -13.27 -10.38
CA PHE A 47 -9.03 -13.81 -10.24
C PHE A 47 -10.11 -12.91 -10.88
N TYR A 48 -9.84 -11.63 -11.14
CA TYR A 48 -10.72 -10.75 -11.94
C TYR A 48 -11.05 -11.33 -13.32
N SER A 49 -10.24 -12.26 -13.85
CA SER A 49 -10.53 -12.93 -15.12
C SER A 49 -11.72 -13.90 -15.08
N TYR A 50 -12.23 -14.24 -13.88
CA TYR A 50 -13.40 -15.14 -13.71
C TYR A 50 -14.76 -14.41 -13.69
N GLN A 51 -14.82 -13.08 -13.93
CA GLN A 51 -16.05 -12.30 -14.17
C GLN A 51 -17.16 -12.38 -13.09
N ASN A 52 -16.82 -12.72 -11.85
CA ASN A 52 -17.81 -12.81 -10.77
C ASN A 52 -18.01 -11.42 -10.12
N SER A 53 -19.26 -10.95 -9.98
CA SER A 53 -19.57 -9.59 -9.49
C SER A 53 -19.00 -9.26 -8.11
N PHE A 54 -18.83 -10.28 -7.26
CA PHE A 54 -18.18 -10.16 -5.96
C PHE A 54 -16.70 -9.72 -6.05
N LEU A 55 -16.00 -10.11 -7.11
CA LEU A 55 -14.58 -9.79 -7.26
C LEU A 55 -14.35 -8.35 -7.72
N SER A 56 -15.28 -7.76 -8.46
CA SER A 56 -15.23 -6.33 -8.79
C SER A 56 -15.38 -5.45 -7.56
N ILE A 57 -16.24 -5.84 -6.63
CA ILE A 57 -16.39 -5.13 -5.34
C ILE A 57 -15.12 -5.33 -4.49
N ALA A 58 -14.60 -6.55 -4.40
CA ALA A 58 -13.37 -6.84 -3.66
C ALA A 58 -12.16 -6.06 -4.22
N ALA A 59 -12.09 -5.91 -5.54
CA ALA A 59 -11.04 -5.15 -6.21
C ALA A 59 -10.96 -3.72 -5.65
N ILE A 60 -12.09 -3.04 -5.48
CA ILE A 60 -12.22 -1.65 -4.96
C ILE A 60 -12.03 -1.58 -3.45
N LEU A 61 -12.56 -2.58 -2.72
CA LEU A 61 -12.53 -2.59 -1.26
C LEU A 61 -11.10 -2.74 -0.72
N ILE A 62 -10.27 -3.54 -1.40
CA ILE A 62 -8.88 -3.83 -1.00
C ILE A 62 -7.99 -2.57 -0.96
N PRO A 63 -7.82 -1.78 -2.05
CA PRO A 63 -7.00 -0.57 -2.03
C PRO A 63 -7.55 0.48 -1.07
N PHE A 64 -8.87 0.54 -0.88
CA PHE A 64 -9.48 1.42 0.12
C PHE A 64 -9.11 1.01 1.56
N ALA A 65 -9.24 -0.27 1.90
CA ALA A 65 -8.83 -0.79 3.20
C ALA A 65 -7.32 -0.60 3.44
N LEU A 66 -6.50 -0.84 2.41
CA LEU A 66 -5.05 -0.62 2.47
C LEU A 66 -4.70 0.86 2.66
N PHE A 67 -5.41 1.76 1.99
CA PHE A 67 -5.24 3.20 2.18
C PHE A 67 -5.47 3.60 3.65
N ILE A 68 -6.55 3.11 4.28
CA ILE A 68 -6.83 3.39 5.70
C ILE A 68 -5.70 2.88 6.59
N VAL A 69 -5.22 1.65 6.35
CA VAL A 69 -4.12 1.05 7.12
C VAL A 69 -2.82 1.83 6.94
N PHE A 70 -2.49 2.24 5.71
CA PHE A 70 -1.29 3.02 5.43
C PHE A 70 -1.37 4.44 5.98
N ALA A 71 -2.53 5.10 5.89
CA ALA A 71 -2.75 6.42 6.49
C ALA A 71 -2.55 6.36 8.01
N TRP A 72 -3.18 5.39 8.69
CA TRP A 72 -3.02 5.19 10.13
C TRP A 72 -1.57 4.90 10.53
N ARG A 73 -0.88 4.01 9.79
CA ARG A 73 0.54 3.71 9.98
C ARG A 73 1.43 4.93 9.74
N SER A 74 1.12 5.75 8.74
CA SER A 74 1.86 6.95 8.40
C SER A 74 1.80 7.94 9.56
N THR A 75 0.60 8.22 10.09
CA THR A 75 0.40 9.11 11.24
C THR A 75 1.19 8.66 12.47
N LYS A 76 1.12 7.36 12.82
CA LYS A 76 1.91 6.83 13.96
C LYS A 76 3.42 6.94 13.75
N THR A 77 3.88 6.77 12.51
CA THR A 77 5.31 6.88 12.17
C THR A 77 5.77 8.33 12.19
N PHE A 78 4.93 9.26 11.74
CA PHE A 78 5.17 10.70 11.76
C PHE A 78 5.29 11.24 13.20
N LEU A 79 4.35 10.89 14.08
CA LEU A 79 4.41 11.29 15.49
C LEU A 79 5.70 10.79 16.16
N ARG A 80 6.07 9.53 15.92
CA ARG A 80 7.34 8.98 16.37
C ARG A 80 8.56 9.66 15.75
N LEU A 81 8.46 10.19 14.54
CA LEU A 81 9.54 10.90 13.88
C LEU A 81 9.77 12.25 14.55
N ILE A 82 8.69 13.00 14.84
CA ILE A 82 8.76 14.29 15.55
C ILE A 82 9.43 14.11 16.92
N GLU A 83 9.07 13.05 17.65
CA GLU A 83 9.65 12.73 18.95
C GLU A 83 11.17 12.44 18.87
N LEU A 84 11.63 11.78 17.80
CA LEU A 84 13.07 11.53 17.57
C LEU A 84 13.84 12.77 17.13
N ILE A 85 13.22 13.63 16.30
CA ILE A 85 13.79 14.91 15.89
C ILE A 85 14.03 15.79 17.13
N TRP A 86 13.08 15.79 18.07
CA TRP A 86 13.18 16.54 19.31
C TRP A 86 14.30 16.05 20.23
N THR A 87 14.59 14.74 20.21
CA THR A 87 15.62 14.10 21.06
C THR A 87 17.00 14.00 20.40
N LYS A 88 17.18 14.51 19.17
CA LYS A 88 18.47 14.50 18.42
C LYS A 88 19.15 13.12 18.35
N ASP A 89 18.36 12.05 18.24
CA ASP A 89 18.87 10.68 18.17
C ASP A 89 19.38 10.34 16.74
N ALA A 90 20.47 9.58 16.62
CA ALA A 90 21.05 9.16 15.34
C ALA A 90 20.10 8.27 14.50
N ASN A 91 19.05 7.70 15.12
CA ASN A 91 18.04 6.88 14.42
C ASN A 91 16.96 7.68 13.67
N THR A 92 17.03 9.02 13.66
CA THR A 92 16.02 9.88 13.02
C THR A 92 15.89 9.63 11.52
N ASN A 93 17.01 9.42 10.81
CA ASN A 93 17.04 9.22 9.35
C ASN A 93 16.29 7.94 8.92
N ALA A 94 16.46 6.83 9.65
CA ALA A 94 15.80 5.57 9.32
C ALA A 94 14.26 5.67 9.45
N LYS A 95 13.76 6.39 10.47
CA LYS A 95 12.32 6.62 10.63
C LYS A 95 11.77 7.62 9.61
N ALA A 96 12.55 8.60 9.19
CA ALA A 96 12.13 9.55 8.15
C ALA A 96 11.88 8.82 6.82
N ILE A 97 12.80 7.91 6.46
CA ILE A 97 12.66 7.06 5.27
C ILE A 97 11.44 6.15 5.38
N ALA A 98 11.20 5.56 6.56
CA ALA A 98 10.00 4.73 6.79
C ALA A 98 8.70 5.51 6.58
N PHE A 99 8.63 6.74 7.10
CA PHE A 99 7.48 7.62 6.92
C PHE A 99 7.28 7.99 5.45
N LEU A 100 8.37 8.29 4.73
CA LEU A 100 8.31 8.63 3.30
C LEU A 100 7.78 7.46 2.46
N ILE A 101 8.29 6.24 2.70
CA ILE A 101 7.85 5.02 2.02
C ILE A 101 6.36 4.75 2.28
N ILE A 102 5.92 4.81 3.55
CA ILE A 102 4.51 4.53 3.91
C ILE A 102 3.57 5.60 3.32
N SER A 103 3.98 6.87 3.32
CA SER A 103 3.19 7.94 2.73
C SER A 103 3.08 7.77 1.21
N LEU A 104 4.16 7.37 0.55
CA LEU A 104 4.14 7.04 -0.88
C LEU A 104 3.19 5.87 -1.18
N MET A 105 3.23 4.81 -0.37
CA MET A 105 2.29 3.69 -0.48
C MET A 105 0.84 4.18 -0.38
N ALA A 106 0.51 5.06 0.58
CA ALA A 106 -0.83 5.61 0.75
C ALA A 106 -1.30 6.43 -0.47
N ILE A 107 -0.43 7.28 -1.03
CA ILE A 107 -0.75 8.07 -2.23
C ILE A 107 -1.02 7.16 -3.42
N VAL A 108 -0.21 6.13 -3.61
CA VAL A 108 -0.45 5.17 -4.68
C VAL A 108 -1.76 4.42 -4.44
N SER A 109 -2.04 3.95 -3.21
CA SER A 109 -3.30 3.26 -2.88
C SER A 109 -4.55 4.07 -3.23
N ILE A 110 -4.58 5.37 -2.93
CA ILE A 110 -5.74 6.22 -3.26
C ILE A 110 -5.86 6.43 -4.78
N PHE A 111 -4.73 6.51 -5.48
CA PHE A 111 -4.73 6.61 -6.93
C PHE A 111 -5.25 5.32 -7.59
N THR A 112 -4.80 4.15 -7.11
CA THR A 112 -5.30 2.86 -7.59
C THR A 112 -6.79 2.70 -7.32
N PHE A 113 -7.27 3.14 -6.15
CA PHE A 113 -8.69 3.17 -5.82
C PHE A 113 -9.48 4.04 -6.79
N ALA A 114 -9.04 5.27 -7.06
CA ALA A 114 -9.71 6.17 -7.98
C ALA A 114 -9.80 5.59 -9.40
N VAL A 115 -8.72 5.00 -9.90
CA VAL A 115 -8.70 4.37 -11.24
C VAL A 115 -9.60 3.14 -11.31
N GLN A 116 -9.68 2.32 -10.25
CA GLN A 116 -10.62 1.20 -10.24
C GLN A 116 -12.07 1.66 -10.16
N LEU A 117 -12.34 2.74 -9.43
CA LEU A 117 -13.68 3.30 -9.31
C LEU A 117 -14.18 3.80 -10.65
N THR A 118 -13.33 4.46 -11.45
CA THR A 118 -13.69 4.87 -12.83
C THR A 118 -13.93 3.66 -13.73
N GLN A 119 -13.12 2.60 -13.65
CA GLN A 119 -13.35 1.37 -14.42
C GLN A 119 -14.67 0.67 -14.03
N TYR A 120 -15.01 0.64 -12.74
CA TYR A 120 -16.24 0.03 -12.26
C TYR A 120 -17.48 0.81 -12.68
N VAL A 121 -17.46 2.15 -12.57
CA VAL A 121 -18.55 3.00 -13.06
C VAL A 121 -18.75 2.81 -14.57
N ASN A 122 -17.66 2.74 -15.34
CA ASN A 122 -17.74 2.55 -16.79
C ASN A 122 -18.34 1.18 -17.17
N LEU A 123 -18.16 0.15 -16.34
CA LEU A 123 -18.79 -1.16 -16.52
C LEU A 123 -20.27 -1.20 -16.10
N LEU A 124 -20.72 -0.32 -15.20
CA LEU A 124 -22.11 -0.25 -14.76
C LEU A 124 -22.99 0.59 -15.69
N VAL A 125 -22.39 1.52 -16.44
CA VAL A 125 -23.08 2.44 -17.36
C VAL A 125 -23.29 1.81 -18.75
N LEU A 126 -22.68 0.66 -19.03
CA LEU A 126 -22.68 -0.05 -20.33
C LEU A 126 -23.56 -1.30 -20.26
#